data_AF-A0A9D2LZ05-F1
#
_entry.id   AF-A0A9D2LZ05-F1
#
_cell.length_a   1.000
_cell.length_b   1.000
_cell.length_c   1.000
_cell.angle_alpha   90.00
_cell.angle_beta   90.00
_cell.angle_gamma   90.00
#
_symmetry.space_group_name_H-M   'P 1'
#
loop_
_entity.id
_entity.type
_entity.pdbx_description
1 polymer ?
#
loop_
_entity_poly.entity_id
_entity_poly.type
_entity_poly.pdbx_seq_one_letter_code
_entity_poly.pdbx_strand_id
1 'polypeptide(L)'
;MQKEVDNILVEIPEALPARVGEALSQVRAIHRRRVLRRLGGAVGSVVAVLAATVTLAAVNPALASQIPLVGEWLGGLFYEAGHDSKPGTGGAFIGTYSSVLEDVEVPAATENGEWGITFQQGYTDGHKVMLSLSLTGPQADLERYSSVLFAGYGQTSTATINGETAQIQGVNSFEEREGSWDTTMAVVVPESQQEAETLEVVVTLQGLEGQMAELGAHGEVKTISTEPIQGSFSASFTLTVDHSNDYAFVSQAEDNRAKVFAVSGTPTQTVVSVEIPFWGYRNFGALEEDGVKGSARLVLPDGTQLRPDDRRSADLGGYDYRAAKTQSCDLYFDGLPAGTSQVELEFFWQEVGTQQEEVLASFTLDLANQEITAAGTQGVELGSTQYSLLETGDTGWEENGFTVKDVWFSQAESYTGHVYFYLPDDCLETNLQVEVQNAQGETLFRSQAYGEDGASNPDWTLQPACAIPNLPQPLNICQVTQRLTGAVVPVGEMVTVILSDASTGETLFTDTRALVAAAP
;
A
#
# COMPACT_ATOMS: atom_id res chain seq x y z
N MET A 1 -58.92 36.04 -18.63
CA MET A 1 -57.76 36.13 -17.72
C MET A 1 -56.53 36.22 -18.61
N GLN A 2 -56.09 37.39 -19.11
CA GLN A 2 -55.84 38.67 -18.45
C GLN A 2 -54.84 38.51 -17.29
N LYS A 3 -53.64 39.08 -17.51
CA LYS A 3 -52.66 39.59 -16.52
C LYS A 3 -51.98 38.50 -15.66
N GLU A 4 -50.71 38.53 -15.30
CA GLU A 4 -49.54 39.42 -15.29
C GLU A 4 -48.35 38.47 -15.54
N VAL A 5 -47.23 38.84 -16.15
CA VAL A 5 -46.09 39.44 -15.46
C VAL A 5 -45.31 40.30 -16.46
N ASP A 6 -45.21 41.55 -16.07
CA ASP A 6 -44.50 42.64 -16.69
C ASP A 6 -43.01 42.38 -16.90
N ASN A 7 -42.50 43.05 -17.93
CA ASN A 7 -41.17 43.67 -18.01
C ASN A 7 -40.45 43.81 -16.66
N ILE A 8 -39.35 43.09 -16.47
CA ILE A 8 -38.25 43.54 -15.61
C ILE A 8 -37.05 43.81 -16.52
N LEU A 9 -37.01 45.03 -17.04
CA LEU A 9 -35.77 45.61 -17.55
C LEU A 9 -34.97 46.02 -16.31
N VAL A 10 -33.94 45.24 -15.96
CA VAL A 10 -32.96 45.65 -14.96
C VAL A 10 -32.05 46.67 -15.63
N GLU A 11 -32.33 47.95 -15.41
CA GLU A 11 -31.41 49.03 -15.78
C GLU A 11 -30.11 48.88 -14.98
N ILE A 12 -29.02 48.54 -15.66
CA ILE A 12 -27.68 48.55 -15.07
C ILE A 12 -27.34 50.01 -14.74
N PRO A 13 -27.11 50.37 -13.47
CA PRO A 13 -26.78 51.75 -13.11
C PRO A 13 -25.52 52.22 -13.86
N GLU A 14 -25.58 53.37 -14.54
CA GLU A 14 -24.46 53.96 -15.31
C GLU A 14 -23.17 54.18 -14.48
N ALA A 15 -23.25 54.07 -13.14
CA ALA A 15 -22.11 54.17 -12.24
C ALA A 15 -21.24 52.88 -12.15
N LEU A 16 -21.73 51.73 -12.63
CA LEU A 16 -20.99 50.45 -12.58
C LEU A 16 -19.76 50.41 -13.49
N PRO A 17 -19.82 50.83 -14.76
CA PRO A 17 -18.64 50.87 -15.64
C PRO A 17 -17.54 51.81 -15.11
N ALA A 18 -17.93 52.94 -14.51
CA ALA A 18 -16.99 53.88 -13.91
C ALA A 18 -16.27 53.28 -12.69
N ARG A 19 -17.01 52.59 -11.80
CA ARG A 19 -16.44 51.91 -10.63
C ARG A 19 -15.54 50.73 -10.99
N VAL A 20 -15.91 49.96 -12.02
CA VAL A 20 -15.08 48.86 -12.53
C VAL A 20 -13.81 49.40 -13.20
N GLY A 21 -13.93 50.49 -13.96
CA GLY A 21 -12.78 51.17 -14.55
C GLY A 21 -11.80 51.72 -13.50
N GLU A 22 -12.33 52.30 -12.42
CA GLU A 22 -11.53 52.83 -11.31
C GLU A 22 -10.82 51.70 -10.53
N ALA A 23 -11.52 50.60 -10.24
CA ALA A 23 -10.94 49.41 -9.62
C ALA A 23 -9.82 48.78 -10.48
N LEU A 24 -10.04 48.64 -11.79
CA LEU A 24 -9.02 48.10 -12.71
C LEU A 24 -7.82 49.05 -12.86
N SER A 25 -8.03 50.36 -12.73
CA SER A 25 -6.95 51.34 -12.74
C SER A 25 -6.07 51.24 -11.48
N GLN A 26 -6.68 51.02 -10.31
CA GLN A 26 -5.97 50.80 -9.06
C GLN A 26 -5.21 49.48 -9.07
N VAL A 27 -5.81 48.40 -9.58
CA VAL A 27 -5.14 47.10 -9.75
C VAL A 27 -3.93 47.21 -10.68
N ARG A 28 -4.06 47.91 -11.82
CA ARG A 28 -2.92 48.15 -12.74
C ARG A 28 -1.82 49.01 -12.10
N ALA A 29 -2.18 49.98 -11.27
CA ALA A 29 -1.21 50.82 -10.56
C ALA A 29 -0.44 50.02 -9.48
N ILE A 30 -1.14 49.13 -8.76
CA ILE A 30 -0.54 48.20 -7.79
C ILE A 30 0.40 47.21 -8.51
N HIS A 31 -0.04 46.66 -9.65
CA HIS A 31 0.73 45.70 -10.43
C HIS A 31 1.99 46.33 -11.04
N ARG A 32 1.92 47.55 -11.59
CA ARG A 32 3.11 48.28 -12.07
C ARG A 32 4.09 48.60 -10.95
N ARG A 33 3.63 48.96 -9.75
CA ARG A 33 4.52 49.19 -8.59
C ARG A 33 5.17 47.91 -8.08
N ARG A 34 4.51 46.75 -8.20
CA ARG A 34 5.06 45.43 -7.86
C ARG A 34 6.11 44.97 -8.87
N VAL A 35 5.84 45.16 -10.17
CA VAL A 35 6.76 44.82 -11.27
C VAL A 35 8.00 45.73 -11.29
N LEU A 36 7.86 47.03 -11.06
CA LEU A 36 9.00 47.97 -10.98
C LEU A 36 9.91 47.72 -9.75
N ARG A 37 9.37 47.21 -8.64
CA ARG A 37 10.18 46.75 -7.50
C ARG A 37 10.91 45.43 -7.77
N ARG A 38 10.38 44.55 -8.62
CA ARG A 38 10.98 43.26 -8.98
C ARG A 38 12.06 43.38 -10.07
N LEU A 39 11.90 44.29 -11.04
CA LEU A 39 12.87 44.51 -12.13
C LEU A 39 14.15 45.23 -11.68
N GLY A 40 14.08 46.13 -10.70
CA GLY A 40 15.26 46.88 -10.23
C GLY A 40 16.15 46.13 -9.23
N GLY A 41 15.64 45.07 -8.60
CA GLY A 41 16.36 44.28 -7.60
C GLY A 41 17.02 43.02 -8.17
N ALA A 42 16.31 42.23 -8.98
CA ALA A 42 16.69 40.84 -9.25
C ALA A 42 17.96 40.65 -10.10
N VAL A 43 18.19 41.47 -11.13
CA VAL A 43 19.32 41.23 -12.06
C VAL A 43 20.66 41.77 -11.54
N GLY A 44 20.64 42.83 -10.72
CA GLY A 44 21.85 43.42 -10.14
C GLY A 44 22.29 42.80 -8.82
N SER A 45 21.36 42.24 -8.04
CA SER A 45 21.66 41.71 -6.72
C SER A 45 22.11 40.25 -6.73
N VAL A 46 21.65 39.39 -7.63
CA VAL A 46 22.03 37.96 -7.63
C VAL A 46 23.50 37.77 -8.04
N VAL A 47 24.00 38.46 -9.07
CA VAL A 47 25.42 38.38 -9.47
C VAL A 47 26.33 39.07 -8.44
N ALA A 48 25.89 40.18 -7.85
CA ALA A 48 26.65 40.88 -6.82
C ALA A 48 26.65 40.14 -5.46
N VAL A 49 25.55 39.46 -5.11
CA VAL A 49 25.45 38.62 -3.91
C VAL A 49 26.24 37.34 -4.11
N LEU A 50 26.17 36.65 -5.24
CA LEU A 50 27.00 35.45 -5.51
C LEU A 50 28.50 35.78 -5.55
N ALA A 51 28.90 36.89 -6.17
CA ALA A 51 30.30 37.32 -6.16
C ALA A 51 30.76 37.78 -4.76
N ALA A 52 29.88 38.44 -3.99
CA ALA A 52 30.17 38.87 -2.62
C ALA A 52 30.11 37.71 -1.61
N THR A 53 29.28 36.68 -1.79
CA THR A 53 29.19 35.51 -0.90
C THR A 53 30.35 34.56 -1.13
N VAL A 54 30.79 34.35 -2.38
CA VAL A 54 32.03 33.60 -2.66
C VAL A 54 33.25 34.32 -2.10
N THR A 55 33.28 35.66 -2.13
CA THR A 55 34.38 36.42 -1.50
C THR A 55 34.24 36.58 0.02
N LEU A 56 33.05 36.67 0.63
CA LEU A 56 32.88 36.76 2.09
C LEU A 56 32.98 35.41 2.81
N ALA A 57 32.52 34.31 2.22
CA ALA A 57 32.63 32.96 2.79
C ALA A 57 34.10 32.51 2.94
N ALA A 58 34.98 33.02 2.07
CA ALA A 58 36.42 32.81 2.17
C ALA A 58 37.11 33.59 3.31
N VAL A 59 36.46 34.63 3.89
CA VAL A 59 37.06 35.49 4.94
C VAL A 59 36.30 35.56 6.27
N ASN A 60 35.06 35.06 6.38
CA ASN A 60 34.37 35.03 7.67
C ASN A 60 33.31 33.89 7.81
N PRO A 61 33.66 32.77 8.48
CA PRO A 61 32.76 31.62 8.69
C PRO A 61 31.49 31.92 9.50
N ALA A 62 31.47 32.99 10.30
CA ALA A 62 30.33 33.31 11.18
C ALA A 62 29.13 33.93 10.43
N LEU A 63 29.28 34.33 9.16
CA LEU A 63 28.18 34.82 8.32
C LEU A 63 27.58 33.74 7.42
N ALA A 64 28.24 32.59 7.23
CA ALA A 64 27.71 31.45 6.48
C ALA A 64 26.50 30.78 7.17
N SER A 65 26.37 30.95 8.49
CA SER A 65 25.29 30.36 9.30
C SER A 65 23.95 31.09 9.22
N GLN A 66 23.79 32.08 8.33
CA GLN A 66 22.55 32.86 8.18
C GLN A 66 21.88 32.69 6.80
N ILE A 67 22.40 31.78 5.96
CA ILE A 67 21.73 31.32 4.75
C ILE A 67 20.74 30.23 5.19
N PRO A 68 19.43 30.31 4.87
CA PRO A 68 18.51 29.22 5.13
C PRO A 68 19.07 27.94 4.51
N LEU A 69 19.31 26.92 5.33
CA LEU A 69 19.91 25.67 4.89
C LEU A 69 18.94 24.99 3.91
N VAL A 70 19.36 24.87 2.65
CA VAL A 70 18.65 24.19 1.55
C VAL A 70 18.20 22.77 1.94
N GLY A 71 18.85 22.15 2.93
CA GLY A 71 18.49 20.85 3.49
C GLY A 71 17.16 20.76 4.25
N GLU A 72 16.70 21.81 4.95
CA GLU A 72 15.36 21.80 5.60
C GLU A 72 14.23 21.84 4.55
N TRP A 73 14.48 22.49 3.42
CA TRP A 73 13.52 22.68 2.34
C TRP A 73 13.34 21.43 1.48
N LEU A 74 14.43 20.74 1.13
CA LEU A 74 14.36 19.46 0.41
C LEU A 74 13.75 18.33 1.24
N GLY A 75 13.91 18.35 2.57
CA GLY A 75 13.16 17.46 3.46
C GLY A 75 11.64 17.60 3.33
N GLY A 76 11.16 18.84 3.19
CA GLY A 76 9.77 19.12 2.81
C GLY A 76 9.42 18.62 1.42
N LEU A 77 10.34 18.72 0.44
CA LEU A 77 10.11 18.22 -0.93
C LEU A 77 9.97 16.70 -0.99
N PHE A 78 10.88 15.96 -0.36
CA PHE A 78 10.82 14.50 -0.29
C PHE A 78 9.59 14.02 0.48
N TYR A 79 9.24 14.69 1.59
CA TYR A 79 8.06 14.36 2.37
C TYR A 79 6.77 14.65 1.59
N GLU A 80 6.60 15.85 1.03
CA GLU A 80 5.40 16.20 0.24
C GLU A 80 5.25 15.37 -1.05
N ALA A 81 6.37 14.91 -1.64
CA ALA A 81 6.35 14.04 -2.81
C ALA A 81 6.15 12.56 -2.46
N GLY A 82 6.61 12.09 -1.30
CA GLY A 82 6.61 10.67 -0.90
C GLY A 82 5.56 10.25 0.13
N HIS A 83 5.02 11.18 0.94
CA HIS A 83 4.21 10.87 2.13
C HIS A 83 2.86 10.20 1.81
N ASP A 84 2.24 10.52 0.67
CA ASP A 84 0.92 9.98 0.28
C ASP A 84 1.00 8.81 -0.73
N SER A 85 2.11 8.06 -0.76
CA SER A 85 2.30 6.98 -1.73
C SER A 85 2.17 7.46 -3.18
N LYS A 86 2.95 8.47 -3.60
CA LYS A 86 3.14 8.71 -5.03
C LYS A 86 4.08 7.62 -5.60
N PRO A 87 3.74 7.02 -6.75
CA PRO A 87 4.39 5.83 -7.29
C PRO A 87 5.84 6.02 -7.81
N GLY A 88 6.53 7.11 -7.46
CA GLY A 88 7.77 7.54 -8.14
C GLY A 88 9.08 7.35 -7.35
N THR A 89 9.14 7.65 -6.06
CA THR A 89 10.41 7.69 -5.32
C THR A 89 10.22 7.34 -3.84
N GLY A 90 11.01 6.41 -3.30
CA GLY A 90 11.20 6.32 -1.85
C GLY A 90 12.03 7.50 -1.33
N GLY A 91 12.45 7.46 -0.06
CA GLY A 91 13.31 8.47 0.57
C GLY A 91 12.55 9.70 1.08
N ALA A 92 11.29 9.56 1.49
CA ALA A 92 10.44 10.65 1.97
C ALA A 92 11.10 11.46 3.09
N PHE A 93 11.96 10.82 3.88
CA PHE A 93 12.63 11.43 5.02
C PHE A 93 14.09 11.78 4.78
N ILE A 94 14.62 11.65 3.57
CA ILE A 94 16.06 11.86 3.34
C ILE A 94 16.54 13.27 3.72
N GLY A 95 15.69 14.29 3.55
CA GLY A 95 16.07 15.65 3.96
C GLY A 95 16.14 15.84 5.49
N THR A 96 15.63 14.91 6.29
CA THR A 96 15.91 14.90 7.75
C THR A 96 17.37 14.59 8.04
N TYR A 97 18.08 13.97 7.10
CA TYR A 97 19.52 13.72 7.15
C TYR A 97 20.36 14.86 6.54
N SER A 98 19.80 16.06 6.36
CA SER A 98 20.40 17.20 5.62
C SER A 98 21.92 17.42 5.69
N SER A 99 22.62 17.05 6.76
CA SER A 99 24.09 17.07 6.84
C SER A 99 24.82 16.08 5.92
N VAL A 100 24.14 15.08 5.36
CA VAL A 100 24.73 14.04 4.51
C VAL A 100 24.44 14.23 3.02
N LEU A 101 23.63 15.22 2.65
CA LEU A 101 23.36 15.53 1.25
C LEU A 101 24.61 16.20 0.63
N GLU A 102 25.08 15.66 -0.49
CA GLU A 102 26.20 16.22 -1.24
C GLU A 102 25.69 17.25 -2.26
N ASP A 103 26.28 18.45 -2.24
CA ASP A 103 26.05 19.46 -3.28
C ASP A 103 26.68 18.99 -4.60
N VAL A 104 25.83 18.68 -5.57
CA VAL A 104 26.22 18.25 -6.92
C VAL A 104 26.36 19.47 -7.83
N GLU A 105 25.33 20.30 -7.90
CA GLU A 105 25.25 21.53 -8.71
C GLU A 105 25.74 21.37 -10.17
N VAL A 106 25.34 20.25 -10.81
CA VAL A 106 25.73 19.92 -12.19
C VAL A 106 24.59 20.23 -13.16
N PRO A 107 24.75 21.22 -14.06
CA PRO A 107 23.79 21.46 -15.13
C PRO A 107 23.84 20.32 -16.15
N ALA A 108 22.67 19.82 -16.54
CA ALA A 108 22.55 18.80 -17.56
C ALA A 108 22.90 19.38 -18.94
N ALA A 109 23.74 18.66 -19.69
CA ALA A 109 24.01 18.95 -21.09
C ALA A 109 22.74 18.68 -21.92
N THR A 110 22.36 19.64 -22.75
CA THR A 110 21.21 19.52 -23.64
C THR A 110 21.42 20.33 -24.92
N GLU A 111 20.77 19.90 -26.00
CA GLU A 111 20.67 20.68 -27.24
C GLU A 111 19.53 21.71 -27.18
N ASN A 112 18.66 21.63 -26.16
CA ASN A 112 17.59 22.59 -25.96
C ASN A 112 18.15 23.92 -25.43
N GLY A 113 17.95 25.01 -26.17
CA GLY A 113 18.47 26.33 -25.80
C GLY A 113 17.58 27.13 -24.83
N GLU A 114 16.37 26.64 -24.54
CA GLU A 114 15.37 27.36 -23.73
C GLU A 114 15.11 26.68 -22.38
N TRP A 115 15.20 25.35 -22.34
CA TRP A 115 14.98 24.55 -21.15
C TRP A 115 16.30 24.01 -20.60
N GLY A 116 16.43 23.95 -19.27
CA GLY A 116 17.60 23.42 -18.59
C GLY A 116 17.22 22.70 -17.30
N ILE A 117 17.94 21.61 -17.00
CA ILE A 117 17.82 20.88 -15.75
C ILE A 117 19.15 20.98 -15.01
N THR A 118 19.11 21.21 -13.71
CA THR A 118 20.31 21.17 -12.85
C THR A 118 20.11 20.11 -11.78
N PHE A 119 21.09 19.21 -11.64
CA PHE A 119 21.16 18.26 -10.54
C PHE A 119 21.77 19.00 -9.35
N GLN A 120 20.96 19.27 -8.32
CA GLN A 120 21.33 20.18 -7.23
C GLN A 120 22.08 19.42 -6.14
N GLN A 121 21.43 18.43 -5.52
CA GLN A 121 22.01 17.62 -4.46
C GLN A 121 21.77 16.14 -4.70
N GLY A 122 22.66 15.31 -4.15
CA GLY A 122 22.55 13.86 -4.21
C GLY A 122 22.87 13.20 -2.88
N TYR A 123 22.36 11.99 -2.70
CA TYR A 123 22.67 11.11 -1.58
C TYR A 123 22.65 9.66 -2.02
N THR A 124 23.50 8.83 -1.41
CA THR A 124 23.42 7.38 -1.57
C THR A 124 23.92 6.64 -0.34
N ASP A 125 23.23 5.56 -0.01
CA ASP A 125 23.58 4.58 1.02
C ASP A 125 24.08 3.26 0.43
N GLY A 126 24.41 3.26 -0.87
CA GLY A 126 24.84 2.08 -1.60
C GLY A 126 23.69 1.23 -2.14
N HIS A 127 22.45 1.40 -1.66
CA HIS A 127 21.28 0.70 -2.23
C HIS A 127 20.51 1.57 -3.22
N LYS A 128 20.40 2.87 -2.94
CA LYS A 128 19.74 3.83 -3.83
C LYS A 128 20.54 5.10 -3.96
N VAL A 129 20.38 5.75 -5.10
CA VAL A 129 20.80 7.14 -5.33
C VAL A 129 19.55 8.00 -5.33
N MET A 130 19.51 8.97 -4.41
CA MET A 130 18.46 9.96 -4.27
C MET A 130 18.98 11.30 -4.80
N LEU A 131 18.24 11.95 -5.69
CA LEU A 131 18.65 13.20 -6.33
C LEU A 131 17.55 14.25 -6.20
N SER A 132 17.98 15.50 -6.07
CA SER A 132 17.14 16.68 -6.25
C SER A 132 17.54 17.41 -7.53
N LEU A 133 16.53 17.92 -8.25
CA LEU A 133 16.74 18.58 -9.52
C LEU A 133 15.88 19.84 -9.60
N SER A 134 16.40 20.86 -10.28
CA SER A 134 15.64 22.05 -10.65
C SER A 134 15.49 22.19 -12.15
N LEU A 135 14.39 22.79 -12.57
CA LEU A 135 14.02 23.05 -13.95
C LEU A 135 14.00 24.55 -14.21
N THR A 136 14.56 24.94 -15.35
CA THR A 136 14.46 26.28 -15.92
C THR A 136 13.87 26.18 -17.31
N GLY A 137 13.09 27.19 -17.71
CA GLY A 137 12.40 27.22 -18.98
C GLY A 137 11.80 28.59 -19.28
N PRO A 138 11.16 28.76 -20.45
CA PRO A 138 10.44 29.98 -20.79
C PRO A 138 9.38 30.31 -19.74
N GLN A 139 9.44 31.51 -19.17
CA GLN A 139 8.52 31.93 -18.10
C GLN A 139 7.04 31.87 -18.52
N ALA A 140 6.73 32.15 -19.79
CA ALA A 140 5.37 32.08 -20.31
C ALA A 140 4.80 30.65 -20.29
N ASP A 141 5.64 29.63 -20.41
CA ASP A 141 5.23 28.22 -20.37
C ASP A 141 5.11 27.75 -18.92
N LEU A 142 6.11 28.06 -18.09
CA LEU A 142 6.09 27.73 -16.66
C LEU A 142 4.87 28.34 -15.95
N GLU A 143 4.52 29.61 -16.22
CA GLU A 143 3.31 30.25 -15.65
C GLU A 143 1.99 29.58 -16.09
N ARG A 144 2.04 28.77 -17.15
CA ARG A 144 0.87 28.08 -17.72
C ARG A 144 0.74 26.64 -17.22
N TYR A 145 1.84 26.02 -16.80
CA TYR A 145 1.86 24.66 -16.30
C TYR A 145 1.46 24.59 -14.83
N SER A 146 0.75 23.52 -14.47
CA SER A 146 0.54 23.14 -13.07
C SER A 146 1.71 22.31 -12.54
N SER A 147 2.37 21.54 -13.41
CA SER A 147 3.53 20.71 -13.10
C SER A 147 4.25 20.33 -14.40
N VAL A 148 5.53 19.97 -14.36
CA VAL A 148 6.24 19.32 -15.47
C VAL A 148 6.53 17.88 -15.11
N LEU A 149 6.00 16.97 -15.90
CA LEU A 149 6.03 15.53 -15.67
C LEU A 149 7.15 14.87 -16.49
N PHE A 150 7.46 13.62 -16.14
CA PHE A 150 8.18 12.70 -17.01
C PHE A 150 7.22 11.64 -17.54
N ALA A 151 7.23 11.40 -18.85
CA ALA A 151 6.49 10.31 -19.47
C ALA A 151 6.82 8.98 -18.76
N GLY A 152 5.78 8.28 -18.30
CA GLY A 152 5.93 7.02 -17.56
C GLY A 152 6.78 7.15 -16.29
N TYR A 153 6.78 8.29 -15.59
CA TYR A 153 7.58 8.54 -14.39
C TYR A 153 9.10 8.39 -14.60
N GLY A 154 9.57 8.70 -15.82
CA GLY A 154 10.99 8.64 -16.17
C GLY A 154 11.42 7.30 -16.78
N GLN A 155 10.50 6.39 -17.09
CA GLN A 155 10.84 5.09 -17.72
C GLN A 155 11.47 5.20 -19.12
N THR A 156 11.32 6.34 -19.79
CA THR A 156 12.03 6.63 -21.06
C THR A 156 13.44 7.18 -20.86
N SER A 157 13.79 7.55 -19.62
CA SER A 157 15.10 8.05 -19.23
C SER A 157 16.02 6.88 -18.90
N THR A 158 17.33 7.13 -18.90
CA THR A 158 18.34 6.11 -18.60
C THR A 158 19.28 6.56 -17.49
N ALA A 159 19.79 5.62 -16.72
CA ALA A 159 20.83 5.85 -15.73
C ALA A 159 21.88 4.73 -15.79
N THR A 160 23.12 5.08 -15.48
CA THR A 160 24.19 4.11 -15.22
C THR A 160 24.92 4.47 -13.93
N ILE A 161 25.34 3.45 -13.19
CA ILE A 161 26.15 3.59 -11.99
C ILE A 161 27.45 2.81 -12.21
N ASN A 162 28.60 3.49 -12.13
CA ASN A 162 29.92 2.90 -12.42
C ASN A 162 29.98 2.19 -13.79
N GLY A 163 29.24 2.73 -14.78
CA GLY A 163 29.13 2.18 -16.13
C GLY A 163 28.16 1.00 -16.29
N GLU A 164 27.54 0.51 -15.23
CA GLU A 164 26.48 -0.51 -15.27
C GLU A 164 25.10 0.14 -15.41
N THR A 165 24.22 -0.43 -16.23
CA THR A 165 22.83 0.05 -16.36
C THR A 165 22.11 -0.03 -15.02
N ALA A 166 21.57 1.10 -14.58
CA ALA A 166 20.82 1.22 -13.34
C ALA A 166 19.34 1.48 -13.63
N GLN A 167 18.45 0.93 -12.80
CA GLN A 167 17.02 1.14 -12.93
C GLN A 167 16.63 2.47 -12.28
N ILE A 168 15.97 3.34 -13.03
CA ILE A 168 15.27 4.50 -12.46
C ILE A 168 14.02 3.97 -11.77
N GLN A 169 13.96 4.09 -10.44
CA GLN A 169 12.77 3.72 -9.66
C GLN A 169 11.61 4.65 -10.00
N GLY A 170 11.93 5.94 -10.17
CA GLY A 170 11.03 6.93 -10.76
C GLY A 170 11.53 8.35 -10.54
N VAL A 171 10.82 9.28 -11.18
CA VAL A 171 11.05 10.71 -11.09
C VAL A 171 9.72 11.40 -10.82
N ASN A 172 9.68 12.23 -9.78
CA ASN A 172 8.49 13.02 -9.49
C ASN A 172 8.32 14.15 -10.51
N SER A 173 7.14 14.77 -10.51
CA SER A 173 6.91 15.97 -11.30
C SER A 173 7.66 17.17 -10.72
N PHE A 174 8.22 18.01 -11.58
CA PHE A 174 8.61 19.36 -11.17
C PHE A 174 7.36 20.17 -10.85
N GLU A 175 7.36 20.80 -9.68
CA GLU A 175 6.30 21.68 -9.22
C GLU A 175 6.91 23.02 -8.79
N GLU A 176 6.19 24.13 -9.01
CA GLU A 176 6.66 25.45 -8.58
C GLU A 176 6.62 25.54 -7.05
N ARG A 177 7.77 25.79 -6.44
CA ARG A 177 7.93 25.99 -5.00
C ARG A 177 8.86 27.18 -4.77
N GLU A 178 8.33 28.22 -4.12
CA GLU A 178 9.05 29.46 -3.80
C GLU A 178 9.72 30.17 -5.01
N GLY A 179 9.21 29.94 -6.23
CA GLY A 179 9.72 30.53 -7.47
C GLY A 179 10.83 29.71 -8.15
N SER A 180 11.10 28.50 -7.66
CA SER A 180 11.87 27.47 -8.36
C SER A 180 10.94 26.32 -8.78
N TRP A 181 11.35 25.54 -9.76
CA TRP A 181 10.62 24.36 -10.23
C TRP A 181 11.46 23.14 -9.90
N ASP A 182 11.06 22.37 -8.91
CA ASP A 182 11.95 21.35 -8.31
C ASP A 182 11.29 19.99 -8.25
N THR A 183 12.11 18.95 -8.30
CA THR A 183 11.67 17.56 -8.23
C THR A 183 12.72 16.68 -7.54
N THR A 184 12.32 15.44 -7.28
CA THR A 184 13.18 14.39 -6.75
C THR A 184 13.17 13.15 -7.65
N MET A 185 14.27 12.41 -7.62
CA MET A 185 14.50 11.22 -8.42
C MET A 185 15.16 10.13 -7.58
N ALA A 186 14.80 8.88 -7.85
CA ALA A 186 15.39 7.70 -7.23
C ALA A 186 15.94 6.74 -8.31
N VAL A 187 17.18 6.30 -8.12
CA VAL A 187 17.85 5.30 -8.96
C VAL A 187 18.29 4.14 -8.07
N VAL A 188 17.99 2.91 -8.50
CA VAL A 188 18.43 1.69 -7.80
C VAL A 188 19.90 1.44 -8.13
N VAL A 189 20.72 1.25 -7.10
CA VAL A 189 22.12 0.86 -7.26
C VAL A 189 22.19 -0.62 -7.63
N PRO A 190 22.85 -0.99 -8.74
CA PRO A 190 23.06 -2.40 -9.09
C PRO A 190 23.73 -3.18 -7.95
N GLU A 191 23.31 -4.43 -7.72
CA GLU A 191 23.85 -5.28 -6.65
C GLU A 191 25.38 -5.36 -6.65
N SER A 192 26.00 -5.35 -7.83
CA SER A 192 27.46 -5.42 -7.99
C SER A 192 28.20 -4.18 -7.47
N GLN A 193 27.48 -3.08 -7.27
CA GLN A 193 28.02 -1.77 -6.89
C GLN A 193 27.63 -1.33 -5.48
N GLN A 194 26.83 -2.11 -4.73
CA GLN A 194 26.31 -1.68 -3.43
C GLN A 194 27.39 -1.49 -2.36
N GLU A 195 28.53 -2.19 -2.50
CA GLU A 195 29.69 -2.11 -1.60
C GLU A 195 30.75 -1.10 -2.06
N ALA A 196 30.50 -0.34 -3.13
CA ALA A 196 31.45 0.65 -3.62
C ALA A 196 31.47 1.88 -2.69
N GLU A 197 32.65 2.43 -2.38
CA GLU A 197 32.76 3.65 -1.56
C GLU A 197 32.32 4.92 -2.30
N THR A 198 32.27 4.86 -3.64
CA THR A 198 31.92 5.99 -4.51
C THR A 198 31.21 5.48 -5.75
N LEU A 199 30.17 6.19 -6.17
CA LEU A 199 29.37 5.89 -7.35
C LEU A 199 29.54 7.00 -8.38
N GLU A 200 30.03 6.66 -9.57
CA GLU A 200 29.89 7.50 -10.77
C GLU A 200 28.46 7.35 -11.30
N VAL A 201 27.67 8.40 -11.18
CA VAL A 201 26.28 8.45 -11.59
C VAL A 201 26.18 9.20 -12.91
N VAL A 202 25.62 8.55 -13.92
CA VAL A 202 25.30 9.17 -15.21
C VAL A 202 23.82 9.03 -15.46
N VAL A 203 23.13 10.14 -15.66
CA VAL A 203 21.68 10.17 -15.91
C VAL A 203 21.40 10.89 -17.22
N THR A 204 20.50 10.34 -18.03
CA THR A 204 19.95 11.00 -19.21
C THR A 204 18.43 11.04 -19.10
N LEU A 205 17.90 12.23 -18.88
CA LEU A 205 16.48 12.52 -18.73
C LEU A 205 15.83 12.88 -20.06
N GLN A 206 14.69 12.26 -20.35
CA GLN A 206 13.92 12.42 -21.59
C GLN A 206 12.42 12.35 -21.34
N GLY A 207 11.63 12.81 -22.32
CA GLY A 207 10.17 12.71 -22.28
C GLY A 207 9.50 13.63 -21.27
N LEU A 208 10.00 14.85 -21.12
CA LEU A 208 9.35 15.85 -20.28
C LEU A 208 8.03 16.30 -20.92
N GLU A 209 7.01 16.49 -20.08
CA GLU A 209 5.69 16.97 -20.51
C GLU A 209 5.17 18.05 -19.56
N GLY A 210 4.88 19.24 -20.09
CA GLY A 210 4.20 20.29 -19.33
C GLY A 210 2.73 19.94 -19.15
N GLN A 211 2.27 19.79 -17.90
CA GLN A 211 0.88 19.52 -17.58
C GLN A 211 0.12 20.83 -17.37
N MET A 212 -1.09 20.90 -17.93
CA MET A 212 -2.03 21.99 -17.73
C MET A 212 -3.32 21.42 -17.16
N ALA A 213 -3.81 22.04 -16.08
CA ALA A 213 -5.12 21.75 -15.52
C ALA A 213 -6.12 22.86 -15.88
N GLU A 214 -7.21 22.50 -16.54
CA GLU A 214 -8.35 23.40 -16.72
C GLU A 214 -9.28 23.28 -15.52
N LEU A 215 -9.45 24.36 -14.76
CA LEU A 215 -10.34 24.39 -13.59
C LEU A 215 -11.76 24.79 -13.99
N GLY A 216 -12.74 24.10 -13.43
CA GLY A 216 -14.16 24.42 -13.48
C GLY A 216 -14.51 25.63 -12.61
N ALA A 217 -15.79 26.03 -12.66
CA ALA A 217 -16.26 27.24 -12.01
C ALA A 217 -16.19 27.19 -10.47
N HIS A 218 -16.05 26.00 -9.90
CA HIS A 218 -15.93 25.79 -8.45
C HIS A 218 -14.51 25.32 -8.03
N GLY A 219 -13.52 25.44 -8.93
CA GLY A 219 -12.12 25.07 -8.66
C GLY A 219 -11.81 23.59 -8.84
N GLU A 220 -12.75 22.80 -9.35
CA GLU A 220 -12.57 21.39 -9.68
C GLU A 220 -11.75 21.22 -10.97
N VAL A 221 -10.83 20.26 -11.04
CA VAL A 221 -10.11 19.95 -12.28
C VAL A 221 -11.08 19.32 -13.28
N LYS A 222 -11.30 20.01 -14.40
CA LYS A 222 -12.24 19.60 -15.46
C LYS A 222 -11.55 18.79 -16.56
N THR A 223 -10.35 19.22 -16.95
CA THR A 223 -9.55 18.58 -17.98
C THR A 223 -8.07 18.65 -17.60
N ILE A 224 -7.33 17.57 -17.85
CA ILE A 224 -5.88 17.55 -17.81
C ILE A 224 -5.38 17.35 -19.24
N SER A 225 -4.46 18.18 -19.68
CA SER A 225 -3.75 18.02 -20.95
C SER A 225 -2.25 18.16 -20.73
N THR A 226 -1.46 17.48 -21.55
CA THR A 226 -0.01 17.59 -21.53
C THR A 226 0.54 18.06 -22.87
N GLU A 227 1.68 18.74 -22.85
CA GLU A 227 2.44 19.09 -24.05
C GLU A 227 3.92 18.72 -23.92
N PRO A 228 4.53 18.15 -24.98
CA PRO A 228 5.89 17.62 -24.88
C PRO A 228 6.92 18.74 -24.88
N ILE A 229 7.84 18.71 -23.90
CA ILE A 229 9.03 19.55 -23.85
C ILE A 229 10.16 18.78 -24.52
N GLN A 230 10.58 19.25 -25.70
CA GLN A 230 11.59 18.56 -26.51
C GLN A 230 12.97 18.65 -25.85
N GLY A 231 13.75 17.57 -25.91
CA GLY A 231 15.13 17.58 -25.46
C GLY A 231 15.55 16.31 -24.77
N SER A 232 16.86 16.17 -24.62
CA SER A 232 17.52 15.18 -23.79
C SER A 232 18.46 15.93 -22.86
N PHE A 233 18.46 15.59 -21.58
CA PHE A 233 19.21 16.29 -20.54
C PHE A 233 20.13 15.29 -19.85
N SER A 234 21.43 15.37 -20.09
CA SER A 234 22.40 14.39 -19.59
C SER A 234 23.38 15.01 -18.62
N ALA A 235 23.59 14.36 -17.47
CA ALA A 235 24.58 14.77 -16.48
C ALA A 235 25.42 13.57 -16.02
N SER A 236 26.64 13.86 -15.55
CA SER A 236 27.55 12.90 -14.94
C SER A 236 28.22 13.56 -13.75
N PHE A 237 28.22 12.87 -12.62
CA PHE A 237 28.81 13.31 -11.36
C PHE A 237 29.13 12.10 -10.48
N THR A 238 29.78 12.32 -9.34
CA THR A 238 30.12 11.28 -8.38
C THR A 238 29.43 11.54 -7.05
N LEU A 239 29.00 10.49 -6.37
CA LEU A 239 28.51 10.54 -4.99
C LEU A 239 29.31 9.58 -4.13
N THR A 240 29.58 9.97 -2.89
CA THR A 240 30.21 9.14 -1.86
C THR A 240 29.13 8.31 -1.18
N VAL A 241 29.40 7.02 -0.95
CA VAL A 241 28.44 6.16 -0.25
C VAL A 241 28.51 6.41 1.25
N ASP A 242 27.37 6.72 1.86
CA ASP A 242 27.24 6.99 3.29
C ASP A 242 26.59 5.83 4.04
N HIS A 243 27.39 5.14 4.85
CA HIS A 243 26.97 4.07 5.75
C HIS A 243 26.83 4.54 7.21
N SER A 244 26.95 5.84 7.49
CA SER A 244 27.01 6.36 8.87
C SER A 244 25.72 6.17 9.67
N ASN A 245 24.60 5.93 8.99
CA ASN A 245 23.28 5.76 9.57
C ASN A 245 22.72 4.33 9.38
N ASP A 246 23.57 3.40 8.96
CA ASP A 246 23.17 2.01 8.77
C ASP A 246 22.96 1.33 10.12
N TYR A 247 21.92 0.50 10.20
CA TYR A 247 21.65 -0.34 11.36
C TYR A 247 21.19 -1.72 10.93
N ALA A 248 21.58 -2.73 11.70
CA ALA A 248 21.12 -4.09 11.51
C ALA A 248 21.21 -4.85 12.83
N PHE A 249 20.12 -5.54 13.21
CA PHE A 249 20.08 -6.38 14.38
C PHE A 249 19.05 -7.51 14.22
N VAL A 250 19.26 -8.59 14.96
CA VAL A 250 18.45 -9.79 14.90
C VAL A 250 17.59 -9.93 16.15
N SER A 251 16.46 -10.62 16.02
CA SER A 251 15.57 -10.93 17.12
C SER A 251 14.92 -12.29 16.92
N GLN A 252 14.22 -12.74 17.95
CA GLN A 252 13.28 -13.86 17.92
C GLN A 252 12.00 -13.48 18.67
N ALA A 253 11.67 -12.19 18.69
CA ALA A 253 10.45 -11.69 19.29
C ALA A 253 9.25 -12.30 18.57
N GLU A 254 8.29 -12.80 19.35
CA GLU A 254 7.06 -13.39 18.85
C GLU A 254 5.87 -12.69 19.50
N ASP A 255 4.91 -12.28 18.67
CA ASP A 255 3.64 -11.74 19.13
C ASP A 255 2.50 -12.31 18.28
N ASN A 256 1.49 -12.88 18.93
CA ASN A 256 0.38 -13.57 18.27
C ASN A 256 0.80 -14.48 17.09
N ARG A 257 1.86 -15.28 17.30
CA ARG A 257 2.49 -16.20 16.32
C ARG A 257 3.24 -15.53 15.17
N ALA A 258 3.17 -14.21 15.01
CA ALA A 258 4.08 -13.49 14.13
C ALA A 258 5.45 -13.40 14.80
N LYS A 259 6.52 -13.49 14.00
CA LYS A 259 7.89 -13.36 14.50
C LYS A 259 8.64 -12.31 13.72
N VAL A 260 9.52 -11.59 14.40
CA VAL A 260 10.50 -10.71 13.77
C VAL A 260 11.88 -11.34 13.95
N PHE A 261 12.53 -11.67 12.83
CA PHE A 261 13.83 -12.32 12.81
C PHE A 261 14.98 -11.33 12.72
N ALA A 262 14.80 -10.27 11.93
CA ALA A 262 15.82 -9.26 11.72
C ALA A 262 15.18 -7.93 11.31
N VAL A 263 15.87 -6.86 11.67
CA VAL A 263 15.59 -5.51 11.21
C VAL A 263 16.90 -4.94 10.70
N SER A 264 16.88 -4.37 9.51
CA SER A 264 17.97 -3.55 8.99
C SER A 264 17.42 -2.30 8.35
N GLY A 265 18.25 -1.28 8.22
CA GLY A 265 17.85 -0.08 7.51
C GLY A 265 19.00 0.88 7.29
N THR A 266 18.69 1.80 6.40
CA THR A 266 19.52 2.91 5.93
C THR A 266 18.61 4.14 5.77
N PRO A 267 19.15 5.33 5.47
CA PRO A 267 18.31 6.49 5.21
C PRO A 267 17.34 6.37 4.02
N THR A 268 17.50 5.41 3.11
CA THR A 268 16.57 5.22 1.97
C THR A 268 15.62 4.02 2.09
N GLN A 269 15.80 3.16 3.10
CA GLN A 269 14.96 1.97 3.28
C GLN A 269 15.02 1.40 4.70
N THR A 270 13.94 0.74 5.10
CA THR A 270 13.92 -0.13 6.27
C THR A 270 13.45 -1.50 5.83
N VAL A 271 14.11 -2.56 6.28
CA VAL A 271 13.77 -3.95 5.94
C VAL A 271 13.52 -4.72 7.22
N VAL A 272 12.39 -5.41 7.26
CA VAL A 272 12.00 -6.24 8.40
C VAL A 272 11.79 -7.67 7.91
N SER A 273 12.63 -8.60 8.36
CA SER A 273 12.49 -10.03 8.10
C SER A 273 11.54 -10.65 9.12
N VAL A 274 10.47 -11.29 8.63
CA VAL A 274 9.36 -11.74 9.47
C VAL A 274 8.87 -13.14 9.11
N GLU A 275 8.20 -13.78 10.07
CA GLU A 275 7.27 -14.88 9.84
C GLU A 275 5.87 -14.37 10.16
N ILE A 276 4.99 -14.38 9.16
CA ILE A 276 3.60 -13.90 9.27
C ILE A 276 2.69 -15.14 9.26
N PRO A 277 1.93 -15.42 10.33
CA PRO A 277 0.98 -16.51 10.37
C PRO A 277 -0.27 -16.15 9.57
N PHE A 278 -1.04 -17.16 9.18
CA PHE A 278 -2.40 -16.94 8.69
C PHE A 278 -3.37 -16.80 9.88
N TRP A 279 -4.07 -15.66 9.98
CA TRP A 279 -5.02 -15.36 11.07
C TRP A 279 -6.49 -15.72 10.75
N GLY A 280 -6.78 -16.26 9.55
CA GLY A 280 -8.12 -16.73 9.15
C GLY A 280 -8.87 -15.78 8.21
N TYR A 281 -10.11 -16.10 7.84
CA TYR A 281 -11.00 -15.22 7.07
C TYR A 281 -12.08 -14.62 7.98
N ARG A 282 -12.32 -13.31 7.94
CA ARG A 282 -13.32 -12.62 8.80
C ARG A 282 -14.62 -12.20 8.12
N ASN A 283 -14.66 -12.20 6.79
CA ASN A 283 -15.87 -11.85 6.04
C ASN A 283 -16.48 -13.09 5.41
N PHE A 284 -17.62 -13.57 5.93
CA PHE A 284 -18.49 -14.53 5.23
C PHE A 284 -19.86 -13.89 5.02
N GLY A 285 -20.12 -13.44 3.78
CA GLY A 285 -21.37 -12.82 3.36
C GLY A 285 -21.30 -12.11 2.00
N ALA A 286 -20.10 -11.71 1.58
CA ALA A 286 -19.79 -11.34 0.21
C ALA A 286 -18.68 -12.27 -0.28
N LEU A 287 -18.88 -12.90 -1.44
CA LEU A 287 -17.83 -13.56 -2.20
C LEU A 287 -16.87 -12.49 -2.73
N GLU A 288 -16.07 -11.87 -1.86
CA GLU A 288 -14.90 -11.09 -2.23
C GLU A 288 -13.74 -11.42 -1.27
N GLU A 289 -12.60 -11.72 -1.87
CA GLU A 289 -11.34 -12.32 -1.41
C GLU A 289 -10.61 -11.67 -0.21
N ASP A 290 -11.25 -11.17 0.85
CA ASP A 290 -10.54 -10.52 1.96
C ASP A 290 -10.64 -11.26 3.30
N GLY A 291 -9.72 -12.20 3.50
CA GLY A 291 -9.41 -12.74 4.81
C GLY A 291 -8.70 -11.75 5.74
N VAL A 292 -8.47 -12.17 6.99
CA VAL A 292 -7.61 -11.48 7.97
C VAL A 292 -6.16 -11.59 7.54
N LYS A 293 -5.84 -10.86 6.47
CA LYS A 293 -4.49 -10.58 6.01
C LYS A 293 -3.95 -9.53 6.98
N GLY A 294 -2.98 -9.87 7.82
CA GLY A 294 -2.32 -8.85 8.63
C GLY A 294 -1.52 -7.95 7.72
N SER A 295 -2.07 -6.81 7.32
CA SER A 295 -1.32 -5.78 6.61
C SER A 295 -0.28 -5.22 7.56
N ALA A 296 0.95 -5.08 7.09
CA ALA A 296 2.02 -4.51 7.89
C ALA A 296 2.04 -2.97 7.77
N ARG A 297 2.44 -2.30 8.84
CA ARG A 297 2.86 -0.89 8.82
C ARG A 297 3.92 -0.64 9.88
N LEU A 298 4.75 0.36 9.65
CA LEU A 298 5.54 0.99 10.70
C LEU A 298 4.80 2.23 11.21
N VAL A 299 4.75 2.43 12.52
CA VAL A 299 4.14 3.59 13.17
C VAL A 299 5.24 4.37 13.89
N LEU A 300 5.49 5.59 13.43
CA LEU A 300 6.47 6.49 14.02
C LEU A 300 5.96 7.04 15.37
N PRO A 301 6.83 7.57 16.25
CA PRO A 301 6.43 8.13 17.55
C PRO A 301 5.40 9.27 17.49
N ASP A 302 5.31 9.96 16.35
CA ASP A 302 4.31 11.02 16.12
C ASP A 302 2.97 10.50 15.57
N GLY A 303 2.85 9.18 15.37
CA GLY A 303 1.67 8.51 14.82
C GLY A 303 1.66 8.38 13.31
N THR A 304 2.67 8.89 12.60
CA THR A 304 2.80 8.73 11.14
C THR A 304 2.94 7.25 10.79
N GLN A 305 2.17 6.80 9.80
CA GLN A 305 2.16 5.40 9.37
C GLN A 305 2.90 5.25 8.04
N LEU A 306 3.82 4.30 7.98
CA LEU A 306 4.54 3.91 6.77
C LEU A 306 4.09 2.52 6.36
N ARG A 307 3.55 2.41 5.16
CA ARG A 307 3.20 1.11 4.57
C ARG A 307 4.42 0.49 3.88
N PRO A 308 4.49 -0.84 3.79
CA PRO A 308 5.53 -1.48 3.00
C PRO A 308 5.33 -1.14 1.51
N ASP A 309 6.43 -1.12 0.77
CA ASP A 309 6.42 -1.25 -0.68
C ASP A 309 6.03 -2.69 -1.02
N ASP A 310 4.74 -2.92 -1.23
CA ASP A 310 4.18 -4.25 -1.49
C ASP A 310 4.85 -4.93 -2.68
N ARG A 311 5.16 -4.16 -3.73
CA ARG A 311 5.77 -4.71 -4.94
C ARG A 311 7.20 -5.15 -4.66
N ARG A 312 8.00 -4.31 -4.01
CA ARG A 312 9.38 -4.65 -3.68
C ARG A 312 9.45 -5.79 -2.66
N SER A 313 8.54 -5.80 -1.70
CA SER A 313 8.39 -6.89 -0.73
C SER A 313 8.04 -8.21 -1.42
N ALA A 314 7.21 -8.19 -2.47
CA ALA A 314 6.93 -9.37 -3.26
C ALA A 314 8.10 -9.80 -4.15
N ASP A 315 8.66 -8.87 -4.93
CA ASP A 315 9.69 -9.14 -5.96
C ASP A 315 11.03 -9.57 -5.34
N LEU A 316 11.43 -8.97 -4.21
CA LEU A 316 12.71 -9.25 -3.53
C LEU A 316 12.55 -10.04 -2.23
N GLY A 317 11.54 -9.70 -1.43
CA GLY A 317 11.34 -10.26 -0.10
C GLY A 317 10.48 -11.52 -0.05
N GLY A 318 9.92 -11.95 -1.19
CA GLY A 318 9.06 -13.13 -1.26
C GLY A 318 7.70 -12.98 -0.55
N TYR A 319 7.28 -11.76 -0.24
CA TYR A 319 5.99 -11.49 0.37
C TYR A 319 4.84 -11.84 -0.58
N ASP A 320 3.96 -12.74 -0.13
CA ASP A 320 2.74 -13.09 -0.83
C ASP A 320 1.53 -12.57 -0.03
N TYR A 321 0.96 -11.47 -0.49
CA TYR A 321 -0.24 -10.87 0.11
C TYR A 321 -1.49 -11.78 0.02
N ARG A 322 -1.43 -12.86 -0.75
CA ARG A 322 -2.50 -13.87 -0.89
C ARG A 322 -2.23 -15.15 -0.10
N ALA A 323 -1.14 -15.22 0.67
CA ALA A 323 -0.80 -16.43 1.40
C ALA A 323 -1.88 -16.78 2.43
N ALA A 324 -2.54 -17.92 2.22
CA ALA A 324 -3.49 -18.52 3.17
C ALA A 324 -2.79 -19.49 4.16
N LYS A 325 -1.49 -19.29 4.38
CA LYS A 325 -0.65 -20.09 5.28
C LYS A 325 0.46 -19.21 5.85
N THR A 326 1.13 -19.69 6.89
CA THR A 326 2.33 -19.03 7.40
C THR A 326 3.36 -18.83 6.29
N GLN A 327 3.90 -17.62 6.20
CA GLN A 327 4.94 -17.25 5.25
C GLN A 327 6.12 -16.61 5.99
N SER A 328 7.32 -16.80 5.44
CA SER A 328 8.51 -16.05 5.84
C SER A 328 8.91 -15.15 4.69
N CYS A 329 9.07 -13.87 4.96
CA CYS A 329 9.37 -12.86 3.94
C CYS A 329 10.10 -11.65 4.54
N ASP A 330 10.63 -10.81 3.64
CA ASP A 330 11.16 -9.50 3.98
C ASP A 330 10.18 -8.41 3.55
N LEU A 331 9.84 -7.54 4.48
CA LEU A 331 9.01 -6.36 4.25
C LEU A 331 9.90 -5.14 4.05
N TYR A 332 9.77 -4.48 2.91
CA TYR A 332 10.54 -3.28 2.56
C TYR A 332 9.69 -2.04 2.81
N PHE A 333 10.18 -1.12 3.62
CA PHE A 333 9.60 0.19 3.90
C PHE A 333 10.55 1.29 3.43
N ASP A 334 10.06 2.52 3.48
CA ASP A 334 10.92 3.68 3.35
C ASP A 334 11.94 3.79 4.51
N GLY A 335 13.00 4.57 4.29
CA GLY A 335 13.95 4.93 5.36
C GLY A 335 13.25 5.73 6.45
N LEU A 336 13.70 5.58 7.70
CA LEU A 336 13.11 6.31 8.83
C LEU A 336 13.66 7.75 8.90
N PRO A 337 12.97 8.68 9.57
CA PRO A 337 13.55 10.00 9.87
C PRO A 337 14.84 9.91 10.68
N ALA A 338 15.77 10.81 10.42
CA ALA A 338 16.99 10.97 11.20
C ALA A 338 16.68 11.17 12.69
N GLY A 339 17.42 10.45 13.54
CA GLY A 339 17.23 10.49 15.00
C GLY A 339 16.05 9.67 15.52
N THR A 340 15.35 8.91 14.66
CA THR A 340 14.36 7.92 15.11
C THR A 340 15.06 6.87 15.99
N SER A 341 14.69 6.81 17.26
CA SER A 341 15.21 5.81 18.20
C SER A 341 14.32 4.59 18.34
N GLN A 342 13.04 4.73 17.99
CA GLN A 342 12.03 3.70 18.18
C GLN A 342 10.92 3.84 17.15
N VAL A 343 10.39 2.71 16.68
CA VAL A 343 9.25 2.62 15.78
C VAL A 343 8.44 1.37 16.13
N GLU A 344 7.13 1.38 15.91
CA GLU A 344 6.28 0.20 16.12
C GLU A 344 5.99 -0.48 14.78
N LEU A 345 6.25 -1.77 14.69
CA LEU A 345 5.75 -2.62 13.60
C LEU A 345 4.41 -3.20 14.02
N GLU A 346 3.36 -2.91 13.25
CA GLU A 346 2.03 -3.47 13.47
C GLU A 346 1.61 -4.35 12.29
N PHE A 347 1.06 -5.52 12.60
CA PHE A 347 0.22 -6.27 11.69
C PHE A 347 -1.22 -6.01 12.09
N PHE A 348 -2.03 -5.51 11.16
CA PHE A 348 -3.42 -5.15 11.44
C PHE A 348 -4.37 -5.68 10.37
N TRP A 349 -5.63 -5.83 10.76
CA TRP A 349 -6.74 -6.07 9.86
C TRP A 349 -7.61 -4.83 9.78
N GLN A 350 -8.05 -4.48 8.57
CA GLN A 350 -9.01 -3.40 8.34
C GLN A 350 -10.29 -3.96 7.72
N GLU A 351 -11.44 -3.61 8.29
CA GLU A 351 -12.73 -4.01 7.73
C GLU A 351 -13.01 -3.22 6.44
N VAL A 352 -13.27 -3.94 5.35
CA VAL A 352 -13.51 -3.38 4.02
C VAL A 352 -14.64 -2.34 4.05
N GLY A 353 -14.38 -1.17 3.48
CA GLY A 353 -15.35 -0.07 3.43
C GLY A 353 -15.49 0.71 4.75
N THR A 354 -14.68 0.42 5.75
CA THR A 354 -14.68 1.15 7.04
C THR A 354 -13.28 1.66 7.41
N GLN A 355 -13.22 2.47 8.47
CA GLN A 355 -11.98 2.89 9.13
C GLN A 355 -11.68 2.04 10.36
N GLN A 356 -12.39 0.92 10.55
CA GLN A 356 -12.20 0.07 11.71
C GLN A 356 -10.99 -0.84 11.47
N GLU A 357 -10.02 -0.71 12.37
CA GLU A 357 -8.76 -1.47 12.36
C GLU A 357 -8.64 -2.29 13.65
N GLU A 358 -8.05 -3.47 13.53
CA GLU A 358 -7.66 -4.31 14.66
C GLU A 358 -6.21 -4.73 14.52
N VAL A 359 -5.40 -4.40 15.52
CA VAL A 359 -4.00 -4.84 15.59
C VAL A 359 -3.96 -6.32 15.97
N LEU A 360 -3.37 -7.13 15.10
CA LEU A 360 -3.22 -8.57 15.25
C LEU A 360 -1.92 -8.92 15.98
N ALA A 361 -0.84 -8.19 15.72
CA ALA A 361 0.45 -8.34 16.39
C ALA A 361 1.19 -7.01 16.35
N SER A 362 1.96 -6.70 17.40
CA SER A 362 2.73 -5.46 17.49
C SER A 362 4.10 -5.69 18.11
N PHE A 363 5.09 -5.02 17.55
CA PHE A 363 6.48 -5.09 17.96
C PHE A 363 7.07 -3.69 18.06
N THR A 364 7.61 -3.36 19.21
CA THR A 364 8.43 -2.17 19.37
C THR A 364 9.85 -2.46 18.90
N LEU A 365 10.29 -1.78 17.84
CA LEU A 365 11.66 -1.84 17.32
C LEU A 365 12.47 -0.71 17.99
N ASP A 366 13.30 -1.05 18.97
CA ASP A 366 14.21 -0.10 19.63
C ASP A 366 15.54 -0.05 18.87
N LEU A 367 15.67 0.94 18.00
CA LEU A 367 16.84 1.11 17.12
C LEU A 367 18.08 1.55 17.89
N ALA A 368 17.89 2.29 18.99
CA ALA A 368 18.98 2.78 19.82
C ALA A 368 19.63 1.66 20.64
N ASN A 369 18.82 0.75 21.18
CA ASN A 369 19.30 -0.40 21.94
C ASN A 369 19.47 -1.66 21.08
N GLN A 370 19.00 -1.65 19.83
CA GLN A 370 19.00 -2.79 18.91
C GLN A 370 18.23 -4.00 19.46
N GLU A 371 17.06 -3.73 20.04
CA GLU A 371 16.19 -4.73 20.66
C GLU A 371 14.78 -4.68 20.07
N ILE A 372 14.08 -5.81 20.10
CA ILE A 372 12.68 -5.89 19.69
C ILE A 372 11.86 -6.43 20.84
N THR A 373 10.82 -5.71 21.22
CA THR A 373 9.88 -6.11 22.27
C THR A 373 8.51 -6.38 21.67
N ALA A 374 7.98 -7.58 21.87
CA ALA A 374 6.61 -7.92 21.53
C ALA A 374 5.63 -7.24 22.49
N ALA A 375 4.53 -6.68 21.97
CA ALA A 375 3.50 -6.05 22.80
C ALA A 375 2.72 -7.05 23.66
N GLY A 376 2.78 -8.35 23.32
CA GLY A 376 1.98 -9.38 23.96
C GLY A 376 0.50 -9.22 23.62
N THR A 377 0.21 -8.85 22.37
CA THR A 377 -1.13 -8.76 21.83
C THR A 377 -1.81 -10.09 22.09
N GLN A 378 -2.83 -10.07 22.94
CA GLN A 378 -3.69 -11.23 23.07
C GLN A 378 -4.36 -11.36 21.72
N GLY A 379 -3.97 -12.39 20.99
CA GLY A 379 -4.49 -12.61 19.66
C GLY A 379 -6.00 -12.58 19.68
N VAL A 380 -6.57 -12.38 18.51
CA VAL A 380 -7.89 -12.93 18.20
C VAL A 380 -7.86 -14.37 18.72
N GLU A 381 -8.48 -14.63 19.88
CA GLU A 381 -8.88 -15.99 20.22
C GLU A 381 -9.61 -16.47 18.99
N LEU A 382 -9.08 -17.52 18.34
CA LEU A 382 -9.68 -18.32 17.29
C LEU A 382 -11.22 -18.22 17.31
N GLY A 383 -11.73 -17.13 16.73
CA GLY A 383 -13.06 -16.57 16.99
C GLY A 383 -13.95 -16.58 15.76
N SER A 384 -13.47 -17.28 14.74
CA SER A 384 -14.27 -17.91 13.69
C SER A 384 -13.40 -19.01 13.11
N THR A 385 -13.08 -20.01 13.93
CA THR A 385 -12.31 -21.17 13.51
C THR A 385 -13.13 -21.99 12.52
N GLN A 386 -13.14 -21.58 11.26
CA GLN A 386 -13.82 -22.25 10.15
C GLN A 386 -12.84 -23.21 9.48
N TYR A 387 -13.05 -24.51 9.68
CA TYR A 387 -12.35 -25.58 8.95
C TYR A 387 -13.37 -26.28 8.09
N SER A 388 -13.06 -26.63 6.85
CA SER A 388 -14.04 -27.26 5.95
C SER A 388 -13.49 -28.55 5.33
N LEU A 389 -14.38 -29.43 4.90
CA LEU A 389 -14.02 -30.66 4.19
C LEU A 389 -14.26 -30.39 2.71
N LEU A 390 -13.27 -29.82 2.03
CA LEU A 390 -13.31 -29.57 0.60
C LEU A 390 -12.47 -30.62 -0.13
N GLU A 391 -13.15 -31.58 -0.76
CA GLU A 391 -12.70 -32.05 -2.06
C GLU A 391 -13.88 -31.93 -3.03
N THR A 392 -13.90 -30.82 -3.76
CA THR A 392 -14.50 -30.78 -5.09
C THR A 392 -13.70 -31.73 -5.97
N GLY A 393 -14.17 -32.96 -6.10
CA GLY A 393 -14.36 -33.43 -7.45
C GLY A 393 -15.70 -32.90 -7.91
N ASP A 394 -15.74 -31.96 -8.84
CA ASP A 394 -16.96 -31.66 -9.64
C ASP A 394 -17.47 -32.90 -10.43
N THR A 395 -16.99 -34.11 -10.11
CA THR A 395 -17.20 -35.38 -10.77
C THR A 395 -17.25 -36.61 -9.83
N GLY A 396 -17.18 -36.45 -8.50
CA GLY A 396 -17.18 -37.57 -7.54
C GLY A 396 -18.54 -37.83 -6.89
N TRP A 397 -19.49 -38.39 -7.64
CA TRP A 397 -20.77 -38.87 -7.08
C TRP A 397 -20.67 -40.37 -6.81
N GLU A 398 -21.11 -40.81 -5.63
CA GLU A 398 -21.23 -42.23 -5.32
C GLU A 398 -22.47 -42.82 -6.03
N GLU A 399 -22.42 -44.10 -6.43
CA GLU A 399 -23.49 -44.74 -7.21
C GLU A 399 -24.86 -44.77 -6.49
N ASN A 400 -24.86 -44.59 -5.17
CA ASN A 400 -26.06 -44.57 -4.31
C ASN A 400 -26.72 -43.17 -4.21
N GLY A 401 -26.17 -42.13 -4.86
CA GLY A 401 -26.75 -40.79 -4.92
C GLY A 401 -26.56 -39.91 -3.68
N PHE A 402 -25.82 -40.38 -2.67
CA PHE A 402 -25.41 -39.58 -1.51
C PHE A 402 -24.02 -38.98 -1.71
N THR A 403 -23.86 -37.71 -1.34
CA THR A 403 -22.54 -37.05 -1.37
C THR A 403 -22.44 -36.04 -0.23
N VAL A 404 -21.40 -36.14 0.61
CA VAL A 404 -21.04 -35.05 1.52
C VAL A 404 -20.41 -33.93 0.71
N LYS A 405 -21.06 -32.76 0.73
CA LYS A 405 -20.62 -31.56 0.03
C LYS A 405 -19.58 -30.81 0.84
N ASP A 406 -19.85 -30.64 2.13
CA ASP A 406 -18.96 -29.91 3.04
C ASP A 406 -19.22 -30.34 4.49
N VAL A 407 -18.18 -30.33 5.30
CA VAL A 407 -18.25 -30.42 6.75
C VAL A 407 -17.43 -29.30 7.30
N TRP A 408 -18.05 -28.37 8.02
CA TRP A 408 -17.28 -27.34 8.69
C TRP A 408 -17.51 -27.28 10.19
N PHE A 409 -16.50 -26.81 10.89
CA PHE A 409 -16.60 -26.45 12.31
C PHE A 409 -16.43 -24.95 12.41
N SER A 410 -17.15 -24.28 13.29
CA SER A 410 -17.06 -22.84 13.51
C SER A 410 -17.10 -22.51 14.99
N GLN A 411 -16.37 -21.47 15.41
CA GLN A 411 -16.34 -21.01 16.80
C GLN A 411 -16.46 -19.48 16.81
N ALA A 412 -17.66 -18.98 16.48
CA ALA A 412 -17.97 -17.55 16.54
C ALA A 412 -18.57 -17.14 17.89
N GLU A 413 -19.68 -17.77 18.30
CA GLU A 413 -20.30 -17.58 19.62
C GLU A 413 -20.35 -18.88 20.44
N SER A 414 -20.38 -20.01 19.74
CA SER A 414 -20.31 -21.36 20.29
C SER A 414 -19.63 -22.27 19.28
N TYR A 415 -18.95 -23.31 19.75
CA TYR A 415 -18.40 -24.31 18.86
C TYR A 415 -19.55 -25.08 18.19
N THR A 416 -19.65 -24.98 16.86
CA THR A 416 -20.73 -25.57 16.05
C THR A 416 -20.14 -26.38 14.91
N GLY A 417 -20.68 -27.58 14.70
CA GLY A 417 -20.40 -28.42 13.53
C GLY A 417 -21.55 -28.30 12.54
N HIS A 418 -21.21 -28.22 11.26
CA HIS A 418 -22.17 -28.24 10.18
C HIS A 418 -21.78 -29.30 9.17
N VAL A 419 -22.77 -30.03 8.66
CA VAL A 419 -22.59 -31.01 7.59
C VAL A 419 -23.60 -30.72 6.51
N TYR A 420 -23.10 -30.58 5.28
CA TYR A 420 -23.87 -30.40 4.06
C TYR A 420 -23.75 -31.65 3.22
N PHE A 421 -24.88 -32.20 2.77
CA PHE A 421 -24.87 -33.34 1.86
C PHE A 421 -26.05 -33.28 0.89
N TYR A 422 -25.84 -33.89 -0.27
CA TYR A 422 -26.89 -34.15 -1.24
C TYR A 422 -27.57 -35.47 -0.91
N LEU A 423 -28.90 -35.50 -1.00
CA LEU A 423 -29.71 -36.70 -0.89
C LEU A 423 -30.61 -36.91 -2.13
N PRO A 424 -30.85 -38.18 -2.51
CA PRO A 424 -31.86 -38.56 -3.48
C PRO A 424 -33.30 -38.25 -3.01
N ASP A 425 -34.21 -38.02 -3.95
CA ASP A 425 -35.64 -37.77 -3.68
C ASP A 425 -36.35 -38.92 -2.95
N ASP A 426 -35.99 -40.17 -3.23
CA ASP A 426 -36.59 -41.34 -2.57
C ASP A 426 -36.18 -41.48 -1.10
N CYS A 427 -35.19 -40.70 -0.66
CA CYS A 427 -34.72 -40.68 0.72
C CYS A 427 -35.34 -39.55 1.56
N LEU A 428 -36.22 -38.71 0.99
CA LEU A 428 -36.85 -37.58 1.69
C LEU A 428 -37.74 -37.98 2.87
N GLU A 429 -38.36 -39.15 2.81
CA GLU A 429 -39.21 -39.69 3.87
C GLU A 429 -38.43 -40.61 4.85
N THR A 430 -37.12 -40.79 4.63
CA THR A 430 -36.28 -41.63 5.49
C THR A 430 -35.91 -40.88 6.77
N ASN A 431 -35.93 -41.58 7.91
CA ASN A 431 -35.47 -41.01 9.18
C ASN A 431 -33.94 -41.00 9.23
N LEU A 432 -33.32 -40.00 8.60
CA LEU A 432 -31.88 -39.92 8.48
C LEU A 432 -31.19 -39.60 9.81
N GLN A 433 -30.02 -40.19 10.02
CA GLN A 433 -29.07 -39.84 11.06
C GLN A 433 -27.73 -39.50 10.42
N VAL A 434 -27.11 -38.43 10.90
CA VAL A 434 -25.71 -38.11 10.61
C VAL A 434 -24.88 -38.30 11.87
N GLU A 435 -23.73 -38.94 11.72
CA GLU A 435 -22.70 -39.03 12.73
C GLU A 435 -21.37 -38.57 12.14
N VAL A 436 -20.65 -37.73 12.88
CA VAL A 436 -19.31 -37.27 12.52
C VAL A 436 -18.34 -37.78 13.56
N GLN A 437 -17.29 -38.47 13.12
CA GLN A 437 -16.27 -39.09 13.97
C GLN A 437 -14.89 -38.52 13.67
N ASN A 438 -14.00 -38.51 14.67
CA ASN A 438 -12.59 -38.19 14.49
C ASN A 438 -11.77 -39.40 14.01
N ALA A 439 -10.46 -39.22 13.83
CA ALA A 439 -9.57 -40.24 13.31
C ALA A 439 -9.45 -41.48 14.22
N GLN A 440 -9.79 -41.32 15.51
CA GLN A 440 -9.79 -42.38 16.51
C GLN A 440 -11.14 -43.12 16.60
N GLY A 441 -12.14 -42.71 15.80
CA GLY A 441 -13.49 -43.27 15.82
C GLY A 441 -14.36 -42.74 16.96
N GLU A 442 -13.96 -41.66 17.61
CA GLU A 442 -14.76 -41.00 18.64
C GLU A 442 -15.79 -40.09 17.97
N THR A 443 -17.04 -40.19 18.40
CA THR A 443 -18.14 -39.35 17.88
C THR A 443 -17.93 -37.90 18.30
N LEU A 444 -17.67 -37.04 17.32
CA LEU A 444 -17.63 -35.59 17.45
C LEU A 444 -19.03 -35.04 17.63
N PHE A 445 -19.97 -35.50 16.79
CA PHE A 445 -21.39 -35.22 16.96
C PHE A 445 -22.29 -36.22 16.26
N ARG A 446 -23.54 -36.27 16.70
CA ARG A 446 -24.59 -37.09 16.11
C ARG A 446 -25.92 -36.35 16.17
N SER A 447 -26.64 -36.35 15.06
CA SER A 447 -27.96 -35.73 14.94
C SER A 447 -28.89 -36.60 14.09
N GLN A 448 -30.19 -36.54 14.36
CA GLN A 448 -31.25 -37.27 13.64
C GLN A 448 -32.26 -36.28 13.08
N ALA A 449 -32.82 -36.57 11.91
CA ALA A 449 -33.77 -35.72 11.21
C ALA A 449 -35.10 -35.56 11.96
N TYR A 450 -35.48 -36.57 12.75
CA TYR A 450 -36.68 -36.57 13.57
C TYR A 450 -36.34 -36.94 15.02
N GLY A 451 -37.02 -36.28 15.97
CA GLY A 451 -36.94 -36.62 17.39
C GLY A 451 -37.70 -37.91 17.72
N GLU A 452 -37.55 -38.39 18.96
CA GLU A 452 -38.26 -39.59 19.46
C GLU A 452 -39.79 -39.46 19.41
N ASP A 453 -40.30 -38.23 19.41
CA ASP A 453 -41.72 -37.88 19.29
C ASP A 453 -42.21 -37.78 17.82
N GLY A 454 -41.30 -38.00 16.86
CA GLY A 454 -41.56 -37.89 15.43
C GLY A 454 -41.59 -36.45 14.92
N ALA A 455 -41.28 -35.45 15.74
CA ALA A 455 -41.17 -34.07 15.30
C ALA A 455 -39.90 -33.86 14.48
N SER A 456 -39.97 -33.00 13.45
CA SER A 456 -38.80 -32.62 12.65
C SER A 456 -37.79 -31.87 13.51
N ASN A 457 -36.52 -32.21 13.36
CA ASN A 457 -35.43 -31.57 14.09
C ASN A 457 -35.12 -30.18 13.50
N PRO A 458 -35.18 -29.08 14.27
CA PRO A 458 -34.89 -27.74 13.77
C PRO A 458 -33.44 -27.53 13.32
N ASP A 459 -32.52 -28.39 13.76
CA ASP A 459 -31.12 -28.37 13.36
C ASP A 459 -30.91 -28.92 11.93
N TRP A 460 -31.95 -29.53 11.36
CA TRP A 460 -31.97 -30.06 10.01
C TRP A 460 -32.76 -29.12 9.09
N THR A 461 -32.09 -28.62 8.06
CA THR A 461 -32.73 -27.81 7.01
C THR A 461 -32.62 -28.53 5.68
N LEU A 462 -33.75 -28.66 4.98
CA LEU A 462 -33.84 -29.27 3.67
C LEU A 462 -34.19 -28.19 2.63
N GLN A 463 -33.44 -28.14 1.54
CA GLN A 463 -33.68 -27.20 0.44
C GLN A 463 -33.57 -27.92 -0.91
N PRO A 464 -34.39 -27.56 -1.91
CA PRO A 464 -34.22 -28.07 -3.26
C PRO A 464 -32.86 -27.63 -3.82
N ALA A 465 -32.10 -28.55 -4.40
CA ALA A 465 -30.83 -28.19 -5.02
C ALA A 465 -31.08 -27.34 -6.28
N CYS A 466 -30.16 -26.43 -6.60
CA CYS A 466 -30.18 -25.75 -7.89
C CYS A 466 -29.97 -26.79 -9.03
N ALA A 467 -30.53 -26.54 -10.21
CA ALA A 467 -30.33 -27.42 -11.35
C ALA A 467 -28.86 -27.39 -11.78
N ILE A 468 -28.11 -28.45 -11.45
CA ILE A 468 -26.72 -28.61 -11.86
C ILE A 468 -26.70 -29.37 -13.20
N PRO A 469 -26.03 -28.84 -14.25
CA PRO A 469 -25.88 -29.53 -15.53
C PRO A 469 -25.22 -30.90 -15.38
N ASN A 470 -25.74 -31.92 -16.08
CA ASN A 470 -25.24 -33.31 -16.13
C ASN A 470 -25.50 -34.20 -14.90
N LEU A 471 -26.48 -33.89 -14.05
CA LEU A 471 -26.89 -34.76 -12.93
C LEU A 471 -28.23 -35.48 -13.14
N PRO A 472 -28.41 -36.70 -12.60
CA PRO A 472 -29.73 -37.28 -12.41
C PRO A 472 -30.48 -36.44 -11.37
N GLN A 473 -31.44 -35.67 -11.85
CA GLN A 473 -32.36 -34.90 -11.02
C GLN A 473 -33.56 -35.77 -10.65
N PRO A 474 -34.16 -35.57 -9.46
CA PRO A 474 -33.97 -34.43 -8.55
C PRO A 474 -33.06 -34.74 -7.33
N LEU A 475 -32.31 -33.73 -6.89
CA LEU A 475 -31.47 -33.78 -5.68
C LEU A 475 -31.91 -32.70 -4.68
N ASN A 476 -31.83 -33.02 -3.39
CA ASN A 476 -32.05 -32.04 -2.31
C ASN A 476 -30.77 -31.86 -1.51
N ILE A 477 -30.55 -30.64 -1.03
CA ILE A 477 -29.46 -30.30 -0.11
C ILE A 477 -30.01 -30.37 1.30
N CYS A 478 -29.38 -31.20 2.13
CA CYS A 478 -29.60 -31.19 3.56
C CYS A 478 -28.42 -30.51 4.26
N GLN A 479 -28.75 -29.60 5.16
CA GLN A 479 -27.83 -28.98 6.10
C GLN A 479 -28.19 -29.45 7.50
N VAL A 480 -27.20 -29.95 8.23
CA VAL A 480 -27.31 -30.26 9.67
C VAL A 480 -26.40 -29.32 10.42
N THR A 481 -26.93 -28.64 11.44
CA THR A 481 -26.18 -27.72 12.30
C THR A 481 -26.26 -28.17 13.75
N GLN A 482 -25.14 -28.53 14.36
CA GLN A 482 -25.13 -28.99 15.75
C GLN A 482 -24.17 -28.17 16.61
N ARG A 483 -24.66 -27.71 17.76
CA ARG A 483 -23.79 -27.12 18.78
C ARG A 483 -23.00 -28.21 19.48
N LEU A 484 -21.70 -28.01 19.55
CA LEU A 484 -20.74 -28.97 20.07
C LEU A 484 -20.25 -28.55 21.46
N THR A 485 -19.96 -29.56 22.28
CA THR A 485 -19.31 -29.39 23.59
C THR A 485 -18.04 -30.23 23.58
N GLY A 486 -16.87 -29.61 23.47
CA GLY A 486 -15.62 -30.35 23.35
C GLY A 486 -14.46 -29.51 22.85
N ALA A 487 -13.32 -30.17 22.64
CA ALA A 487 -12.15 -29.56 22.03
C ALA A 487 -12.36 -29.34 20.52
N VAL A 488 -11.67 -28.34 19.98
CA VAL A 488 -11.70 -28.01 18.56
C VAL A 488 -10.92 -29.06 17.76
N VAL A 489 -11.52 -29.56 16.70
CA VAL A 489 -10.91 -30.53 15.76
C VAL A 489 -9.87 -29.81 14.88
N PRO A 490 -8.57 -30.13 14.95
CA PRO A 490 -7.52 -29.49 14.14
C PRO A 490 -7.60 -29.73 12.63
N VAL A 491 -7.10 -28.76 11.85
CA VAL A 491 -6.81 -28.94 10.42
C VAL A 491 -5.81 -30.09 10.22
N GLY A 492 -6.04 -30.91 9.20
CA GLY A 492 -5.27 -32.10 8.89
C GLY A 492 -5.74 -33.35 9.63
N GLU A 493 -6.69 -33.24 10.55
CA GLU A 493 -7.32 -34.40 11.18
C GLU A 493 -8.26 -35.12 10.22
N MET A 494 -8.27 -36.45 10.24
CA MET A 494 -9.22 -37.25 9.48
C MET A 494 -10.57 -37.22 10.19
N VAL A 495 -11.62 -36.86 9.45
CA VAL A 495 -12.99 -36.87 9.91
C VAL A 495 -13.82 -37.81 9.04
N THR A 496 -14.63 -38.63 9.69
CA THR A 496 -15.54 -39.58 9.05
C THR A 496 -16.98 -39.14 9.24
N VAL A 497 -17.71 -38.91 8.14
CA VAL A 497 -19.16 -38.69 8.15
C VAL A 497 -19.86 -39.98 7.82
N ILE A 498 -20.84 -40.36 8.63
CA ILE A 498 -21.66 -41.56 8.47
C ILE A 498 -23.12 -41.11 8.36
N LEU A 499 -23.77 -41.45 7.25
CA LEU A 499 -25.21 -41.31 7.08
C LEU A 499 -25.86 -42.69 7.22
N SER A 500 -26.92 -42.76 8.02
CA SER A 500 -27.67 -44.00 8.27
C SER A 500 -29.16 -43.74 8.37
N ASP A 501 -29.99 -44.74 8.08
CA ASP A 501 -31.40 -44.74 8.46
C ASP A 501 -31.52 -45.08 9.95
N ALA A 502 -31.98 -44.14 10.75
CA ALA A 502 -32.16 -44.28 12.19
C ALA A 502 -33.20 -45.35 12.57
N SER A 503 -34.14 -45.66 11.65
CA SER A 503 -35.21 -46.63 11.91
C SER A 503 -34.73 -48.07 11.78
N THR A 504 -33.84 -48.32 10.83
CA THR A 504 -33.32 -49.66 10.51
C THR A 504 -31.91 -49.89 11.05
N GLY A 505 -31.17 -48.82 11.32
CA GLY A 505 -29.75 -48.84 11.66
C GLY A 505 -28.85 -49.11 10.46
N GLU A 506 -29.39 -49.09 9.23
CA GLU A 506 -28.63 -49.33 8.01
C GLU A 506 -27.75 -48.11 7.68
N THR A 507 -26.45 -48.34 7.51
CA THR A 507 -25.54 -47.30 6.99
C THR A 507 -25.79 -47.11 5.51
N LEU A 508 -26.20 -45.91 5.14
CA LEU A 508 -26.50 -45.52 3.76
C LEU A 508 -25.25 -45.01 3.04
N PHE A 509 -24.38 -44.28 3.75
CA PHE A 509 -23.19 -43.68 3.19
C PHE A 509 -22.12 -43.42 4.25
N THR A 510 -20.84 -43.46 3.86
CA THR A 510 -19.71 -43.09 4.72
C THR A 510 -18.65 -42.38 3.89
N ASP A 511 -18.18 -41.22 4.36
CA ASP A 511 -17.08 -40.46 3.76
C ASP A 511 -16.01 -40.21 4.81
N THR A 512 -14.72 -40.37 4.46
CA THR A 512 -13.61 -40.13 5.38
C THR A 512 -12.53 -39.32 4.68
N ARG A 513 -12.31 -38.08 5.12
CA ARG A 513 -11.29 -37.20 4.55
C ARG A 513 -10.60 -36.36 5.61
N ALA A 514 -9.45 -35.81 5.27
CA ALA A 514 -8.79 -34.84 6.12
C ALA A 514 -9.58 -33.53 6.12
N LEU A 515 -9.77 -32.92 7.29
CA LEU A 515 -10.20 -31.53 7.37
C LEU A 515 -9.11 -30.68 6.74
N VAL A 516 -9.48 -29.95 5.71
CA VAL A 516 -8.59 -28.97 5.10
C VAL A 516 -8.95 -27.60 5.67
N ALA A 517 -7.98 -26.70 5.73
CA ALA A 517 -8.36 -25.30 5.85
C ALA A 517 -9.25 -25.00 4.65
N ALA A 518 -10.37 -24.29 4.86
CA ALA A 518 -11.26 -23.96 3.76
C ALA A 518 -10.46 -23.30 2.65
N ALA A 519 -10.37 -23.99 1.52
CA ALA A 519 -9.90 -23.39 0.28
C ALA A 519 -11.00 -22.41 -0.17
N PRO A 520 -10.63 -21.27 -0.78
CA PRO A 520 -11.56 -20.21 -1.16
C PRO A 520 -12.79 -20.68 -1.94
#